data_AF-A0A9X4AUE2-F1
#
_entry.id   AF-A0A9X4AUE2-F1
#
_cell.length_a   1.000
_cell.length_b   1.000
_cell.length_c   1.000
_cell.angle_alpha   90.00
_cell.angle_beta   90.00
_cell.angle_gamma   90.00
#
_symmetry.space_group_name_H-M   'P 1'
#
loop_
_entity.id
_entity.type
_entity.pdbx_description
1 polymer ?
#
loop_
_entity_poly.entity_id
_entity_poly.type
_entity_poly.pdbx_seq_one_letter_code
_entity_poly.pdbx_strand_id
1 'polypeptide(L)'
;MKYFEDNRDKYRNGGSWSFTATPGHGVHRPLRPTINFFVADTIFAASHEEAAKARGLKHGILIRRSAIERVADGDEFQLADVKVGHPLSYGQTDPREYWRFDLGNHRFASVAALRYATVVRLATPEGDLRREVSIPRDAIVAWW
;
A
#
# COMPACT_ATOMS: atom_id res chain seq x y z
N MET A 1 1.39 20.27 2.21
CA MET A 1 1.52 19.59 0.89
C MET A 1 0.28 18.73 0.69
N LYS A 2 -0.49 18.94 -0.39
CA LYS A 2 -1.77 18.26 -0.67
C LYS A 2 -1.56 17.09 -1.64
N TYR A 3 -0.68 16.16 -1.27
CA TYR A 3 -0.20 15.11 -2.18
C TYR A 3 -1.33 14.28 -2.80
N PHE A 4 -2.39 14.01 -2.03
CA PHE A 4 -3.55 13.28 -2.53
C PHE A 4 -4.34 14.10 -3.54
N GLU A 5 -4.65 15.36 -3.23
CA GLU A 5 -5.42 16.24 -4.11
C GLU A 5 -4.66 16.56 -5.39
N ASP A 6 -3.34 16.75 -5.31
CA ASP A 6 -2.48 16.97 -6.48
C ASP A 6 -2.51 15.75 -7.41
N ASN A 7 -2.45 14.52 -6.87
CA ASN A 7 -2.56 13.30 -7.66
C ASN A 7 -3.97 13.10 -8.23
N ARG A 8 -5.01 13.39 -7.44
CA ARG A 8 -6.40 13.34 -7.90
C ARG A 8 -6.65 14.28 -9.06
N ASP A 9 -6.12 15.50 -9.00
CA ASP A 9 -6.35 16.51 -10.03
C ASP A 9 -5.54 16.18 -11.30
N LYS A 10 -4.30 15.68 -11.17
CA LYS A 10 -3.54 15.10 -12.29
C LYS A 10 -4.28 13.95 -12.97
N TYR A 11 -4.82 13.01 -12.17
CA TYR A 11 -5.59 11.88 -12.66
C TYR A 11 -6.83 12.35 -13.45
N ARG A 12 -7.59 13.31 -12.89
CA ARG A 12 -8.75 13.92 -13.56
C ARG A 12 -8.38 14.52 -14.92
N ASN A 13 -7.19 15.11 -15.02
CA ASN A 13 -6.70 15.78 -16.23
C ASN A 13 -6.07 14.86 -17.28
N GLY A 14 -6.11 13.52 -17.13
CA GLY A 14 -5.53 12.60 -18.12
C GLY A 14 -4.35 11.79 -17.62
N GLY A 15 -3.72 12.19 -16.51
CA GLY A 15 -2.49 11.57 -16.01
C GLY A 15 -2.69 10.24 -15.29
N SER A 16 -1.56 9.60 -14.95
CA SER A 16 -1.51 8.50 -13.99
C SER A 16 -1.67 9.01 -12.54
N TRP A 17 -1.98 8.09 -11.63
CA TRP A 17 -1.88 8.37 -10.20
C TRP A 17 -0.51 7.90 -9.71
N SER A 18 0.24 8.79 -9.06
CA SER A 18 1.56 8.45 -8.53
C SER A 18 1.53 8.15 -7.03
N PHE A 19 2.32 7.16 -6.64
CA PHE A 19 2.59 6.80 -5.26
C PHE A 19 4.09 6.86 -5.00
N THR A 20 4.47 7.53 -3.92
CA THR A 20 5.86 7.60 -3.48
C THR A 20 6.05 6.63 -2.33
N ALA A 21 7.05 5.76 -2.43
CA ALA A 21 7.43 4.87 -1.36
C ALA A 21 7.96 5.66 -0.15
N THR A 22 7.58 5.27 1.07
CA THR A 22 8.05 5.97 2.28
C THR A 22 8.70 5.02 3.29
N PRO A 23 9.71 5.50 4.04
CA PRO A 23 10.32 4.76 5.14
C PRO A 23 9.45 4.88 6.40
N GLY A 24 8.37 4.10 6.52
CA GLY A 24 7.51 4.19 7.71
C GLY A 24 6.26 3.31 7.75
N HIS A 25 6.10 2.41 6.79
CA HIS A 25 4.90 1.60 6.70
C HIS A 25 5.04 0.29 7.47
N GLY A 26 4.45 0.22 8.67
CA GLY A 26 4.16 -1.03 9.38
C GLY A 26 5.34 -1.71 10.08
N VAL A 27 6.58 -1.54 9.64
CA VAL A 27 7.78 -2.04 10.34
C VAL A 27 8.74 -0.89 10.64
N HIS A 28 9.37 -0.90 11.80
CA HIS A 28 10.27 0.15 12.23
C HIS A 28 11.54 0.03 11.39
N ARG A 29 11.83 1.07 10.60
CA ARG A 29 13.07 1.23 9.82
C ARG A 29 13.38 0.05 8.86
N PRO A 30 12.50 -0.29 7.90
CA PRO A 30 12.92 -1.16 6.81
C PRO A 30 14.07 -0.48 6.06
N LEU A 31 15.05 -1.26 5.60
CA LEU A 31 16.15 -0.72 4.80
C LEU A 31 15.69 -0.16 3.45
N ARG A 32 14.49 -0.55 2.99
CA ARG A 32 13.88 -0.11 1.74
C ARG A 32 12.55 0.62 1.98
N PRO A 33 12.33 1.80 1.39
CA PRO A 33 11.03 2.44 1.37
C PRO A 33 9.99 1.57 0.66
N THR A 34 8.75 1.68 1.10
CA THR A 34 7.68 0.82 0.59
C THR A 34 6.36 1.56 0.39
N ILE A 35 5.46 0.95 -0.38
CA ILE A 35 4.07 1.38 -0.55
C ILE A 35 3.17 0.22 -0.12
N ASN A 36 2.23 0.49 0.79
CA ASN A 36 1.24 -0.49 1.23
C ASN A 36 -0.04 -0.37 0.43
N PHE A 37 -0.60 -1.52 0.04
CA PHE A 37 -1.92 -1.63 -0.56
C PHE A 37 -2.75 -2.64 0.22
N PHE A 38 -4.05 -2.38 0.34
CA PHE A 38 -5.00 -3.39 0.81
C PHE A 38 -5.62 -4.07 -0.41
N VAL A 39 -5.49 -5.38 -0.47
CA VAL A 39 -6.07 -6.22 -1.50
C VAL A 39 -7.18 -7.04 -0.88
N ALA A 40 -8.37 -6.94 -1.44
CA ALA A 40 -9.52 -7.66 -0.95
C ALA A 40 -10.54 -7.88 -2.06
N ASP A 41 -11.55 -8.69 -1.78
CA ASP A 41 -12.66 -8.95 -2.68
C ASP A 41 -13.70 -7.80 -2.68
N THR A 42 -14.78 -7.99 -3.43
CA THR A 42 -15.86 -7.00 -3.54
C THR A 42 -16.64 -6.81 -2.23
N ILE A 43 -16.63 -7.77 -1.30
CA ILE A 43 -17.32 -7.68 0.00
C ILE A 43 -16.61 -6.67 0.89
N PHE A 44 -15.28 -6.68 0.86
CA PHE A 44 -14.46 -5.69 1.54
C PHE A 44 -14.71 -4.27 1.04
N ALA A 45 -14.78 -4.06 -0.29
CA ALA A 45 -14.92 -2.73 -0.87
C ALA A 45 -16.17 -1.99 -0.34
N ALA A 46 -17.33 -2.66 -0.34
CA ALA A 46 -18.58 -2.11 0.18
C ALA A 46 -18.49 -1.80 1.69
N SER A 47 -17.95 -2.73 2.48
CA SER A 47 -17.84 -2.57 3.94
C SER A 47 -16.79 -1.53 4.36
N HIS A 48 -15.74 -1.37 3.56
CA HIS A 48 -14.63 -0.45 3.85
C HIS A 48 -15.00 1.00 3.54
N GLU A 49 -15.69 1.26 2.42
CA GLU A 49 -16.10 2.62 2.05
C GLU A 49 -17.03 3.23 3.11
N GLU A 50 -18.05 2.48 3.56
CA GLU A 50 -18.97 2.91 4.61
C GLU A 50 -18.22 3.20 5.93
N ALA A 51 -17.31 2.31 6.30
CA ALA A 51 -16.57 2.46 7.55
C ALA A 51 -15.48 3.55 7.49
N ALA A 52 -14.87 3.78 6.32
CA ALA A 52 -13.95 4.88 6.07
C ALA A 52 -14.68 6.23 6.19
N LYS A 53 -15.86 6.33 5.58
CA LYS A 53 -16.75 7.49 5.72
C LYS A 53 -17.17 7.73 7.16
N ALA A 54 -17.59 6.69 7.88
CA ALA A 54 -18.01 6.79 9.29
C ALA A 54 -16.90 7.28 10.24
N ARG A 55 -15.64 7.01 9.90
CA ARG A 55 -14.46 7.47 10.68
C ARG A 55 -13.92 8.82 10.24
N GLY A 56 -14.55 9.48 9.27
CA GLY A 56 -14.07 10.74 8.72
C GLY A 56 -12.71 10.62 8.04
N LEU A 57 -12.35 9.43 7.52
CA LEU A 57 -11.17 9.29 6.67
C LEU A 57 -11.41 10.11 5.41
N LYS A 58 -10.57 11.12 5.20
CA LYS A 58 -10.76 12.10 4.13
C LYS A 58 -10.32 11.61 2.76
N HIS A 59 -9.39 10.64 2.71
CA HIS A 59 -8.72 10.23 1.48
C HIS A 59 -8.56 8.70 1.41
N GLY A 60 -8.89 8.12 0.26
CA GLY A 60 -8.68 6.71 -0.05
C GLY A 60 -8.70 6.42 -1.55
N ILE A 61 -8.09 5.30 -1.93
CA ILE A 61 -8.07 4.82 -3.31
C ILE A 61 -8.20 3.29 -3.36
N LEU A 62 -9.01 2.81 -4.29
CA LEU A 62 -9.22 1.40 -4.58
C LEU A 62 -8.61 1.06 -5.94
N ILE A 63 -7.70 0.09 -5.96
CA ILE A 63 -6.90 -0.30 -7.13
C ILE A 63 -7.01 -1.81 -7.34
N ARG A 64 -7.07 -2.26 -8.60
CA ARG A 64 -7.04 -3.69 -8.93
C ARG A 64 -5.70 -4.32 -8.56
N ARG A 65 -5.73 -5.50 -7.91
CA ARG A 65 -4.51 -6.28 -7.57
C ARG A 65 -3.61 -6.50 -8.78
N SER A 66 -4.19 -6.87 -9.93
CA SER A 66 -3.45 -7.13 -11.16
C SER A 66 -2.64 -5.93 -11.66
N ALA A 67 -2.99 -4.70 -11.29
CA ALA A 67 -2.19 -3.54 -11.62
C ALA A 67 -0.93 -3.43 -10.74
N ILE A 68 -1.04 -3.81 -9.47
CA ILE A 68 0.09 -3.85 -8.53
C ILE A 68 1.09 -4.92 -8.98
N GLU A 69 0.59 -6.08 -9.41
CA GLU A 69 1.42 -7.18 -9.94
C GLU A 69 2.15 -6.76 -11.22
N ARG A 70 1.46 -6.14 -12.18
CA ARG A 70 2.09 -5.60 -13.40
C ARG A 70 3.21 -4.60 -13.11
N VAL A 71 3.03 -3.72 -12.11
CA VAL A 71 4.07 -2.78 -11.68
C VAL A 71 5.27 -3.54 -11.11
N ALA A 72 5.04 -4.56 -10.28
CA ALA A 72 6.11 -5.38 -9.73
C ALA A 72 6.95 -6.04 -10.83
N ASP A 73 6.29 -6.64 -11.82
CA ASP A 73 6.95 -7.35 -12.90
C ASP A 73 7.70 -6.41 -13.87
N GLY A 74 7.14 -5.24 -14.16
CA GLY A 74 7.68 -4.31 -15.17
C GLY A 74 8.69 -3.30 -14.64
N ASP A 75 8.56 -2.87 -13.38
CA ASP A 75 9.33 -1.76 -12.81
C ASP A 75 10.35 -2.20 -11.75
N GLU A 76 10.72 -3.48 -11.71
CA GLU A 76 11.69 -4.06 -10.77
C GLU A 76 11.33 -3.85 -9.27
N PHE A 77 10.07 -3.50 -8.98
CA PHE A 77 9.58 -3.47 -7.61
C PHE A 77 9.43 -4.88 -7.09
N GLN A 78 9.76 -5.08 -5.82
CA GLN A 78 9.47 -6.35 -5.16
C GLN A 78 8.12 -6.28 -4.49
N LEU A 79 7.22 -7.18 -4.91
CA LEU A 79 5.92 -7.38 -4.31
C LEU A 79 5.99 -8.48 -3.25
N ALA A 80 5.35 -8.26 -2.11
CA ALA A 80 5.06 -9.30 -1.16
C ALA A 80 3.72 -9.08 -0.48
N ASP A 81 3.00 -10.17 -0.22
CA ASP A 81 1.95 -10.19 0.79
C ASP A 81 2.63 -10.06 2.16
N VAL A 82 2.15 -9.10 2.97
CA VAL A 82 2.76 -8.77 4.26
C VAL A 82 2.42 -9.86 5.26
N LYS A 83 3.46 -10.43 5.89
CA LYS A 83 3.33 -11.40 6.97
C LYS A 83 3.04 -10.67 8.28
N VAL A 84 1.99 -11.12 8.97
CA VAL A 84 1.62 -10.58 10.28
C VAL A 84 2.68 -10.95 11.32
N GLY A 85 3.09 -9.97 12.12
CA GLY A 85 4.05 -10.14 13.20
C GLY A 85 5.41 -9.54 12.87
N HIS A 86 6.23 -9.37 13.90
CA HIS A 86 7.61 -8.92 13.77
C HIS A 86 8.58 -10.05 14.12
N PRO A 87 9.74 -10.14 13.46
CA PRO A 87 10.82 -10.98 13.98
C PRO A 87 11.16 -10.55 15.42
N LEU A 88 10.93 -11.45 16.38
CA LEU A 88 11.04 -11.17 17.83
C LEU A 88 12.47 -10.79 18.25
N SER A 89 13.47 -11.11 17.43
CA SER A 89 14.87 -10.81 17.69
C SER A 89 15.54 -10.24 16.44
N TYR A 90 16.36 -9.19 16.64
CA TYR A 90 17.06 -8.46 15.59
C TYR A 90 18.03 -9.30 14.73
N GLY A 91 18.25 -10.59 15.05
CA GLY A 91 19.12 -11.51 14.29
C GLY A 91 18.39 -12.67 13.61
N GLN A 92 17.07 -12.79 13.73
CA GLN A 92 16.30 -13.90 13.14
C GLN A 92 15.89 -13.66 11.67
N THR A 93 16.02 -12.42 11.20
CA THR A 93 15.59 -12.04 9.86
C THR A 93 16.55 -10.97 9.36
N ASP A 94 16.91 -11.03 8.08
CA ASP A 94 17.71 -9.98 7.45
C ASP A 94 16.95 -8.64 7.54
N PRO A 95 17.55 -7.56 8.05
CA PRO A 95 16.95 -6.22 8.02
C PRO A 95 16.47 -5.77 6.63
N ARG A 96 17.03 -6.32 5.54
CA ARG A 96 16.56 -6.09 4.16
C ARG A 96 15.20 -6.71 3.86
N GLU A 97 14.77 -7.68 4.66
CA GLU A 97 13.49 -8.40 4.50
C GLU A 97 12.41 -7.88 5.46
N TYR A 98 12.74 -6.97 6.37
CA TYR A 98 11.81 -6.43 7.36
C TYR A 98 10.59 -5.76 6.74
N TRP A 99 10.72 -5.26 5.51
CA TRP A 99 9.57 -4.72 4.79
C TRP A 99 8.53 -5.79 4.46
N ARG A 100 8.79 -7.09 4.55
CA ARG A 100 7.75 -8.12 4.31
C ARG A 100 6.86 -8.38 5.52
N PHE A 101 7.09 -7.68 6.63
CA PHE A 101 6.43 -7.91 7.90
C PHE A 101 5.53 -6.73 8.31
N ASP A 102 4.70 -6.93 9.33
CA ASP A 102 3.90 -5.89 10.00
C ASP A 102 4.10 -5.96 11.53
N LEU A 103 4.56 -4.88 12.16
CA LEU A 103 4.97 -4.84 13.58
C LEU A 103 3.85 -5.06 14.57
N GLY A 104 2.61 -4.88 14.18
CA GLY A 104 1.54 -4.95 15.13
C GLY A 104 0.21 -5.21 14.49
N ASN A 105 -0.59 -6.00 15.19
CA ASN A 105 -2.05 -5.97 15.12
C ASN A 105 -2.67 -4.56 15.28
N HIS A 106 -1.86 -3.50 15.47
CA HIS A 106 -2.25 -2.13 15.76
C HIS A 106 -2.91 -1.36 14.59
N ARG A 107 -3.05 -1.93 13.38
CA ARG A 107 -3.87 -1.33 12.29
C ARG A 107 -5.23 -1.99 12.09
N PHE A 108 -5.50 -3.15 12.70
CA PHE A 108 -6.83 -3.78 12.69
C PHE A 108 -7.87 -3.04 13.55
N ALA A 109 -7.46 -2.02 14.31
CA ALA A 109 -8.39 -1.10 14.95
C ALA A 109 -9.28 -0.36 13.93
N SER A 110 -8.89 -0.34 12.65
CA SER A 110 -9.70 0.17 11.55
C SER A 110 -10.57 -0.93 10.92
N VAL A 111 -11.71 -1.21 11.54
CA VAL A 111 -12.88 -1.91 10.93
C VAL A 111 -12.74 -3.43 10.81
N ALA A 112 -13.74 -4.16 11.33
CA ALA A 112 -13.87 -5.61 11.15
C ALA A 112 -13.78 -6.06 9.68
N ALA A 113 -14.05 -5.16 8.72
CA ALA A 113 -13.87 -5.39 7.29
C ALA A 113 -12.42 -5.71 6.90
N LEU A 114 -11.40 -5.11 7.54
CA LEU A 114 -9.99 -5.38 7.22
C LEU A 114 -9.57 -6.83 7.46
N ARG A 115 -10.36 -7.63 8.19
CA ARG A 115 -10.13 -9.08 8.32
C ARG A 115 -10.28 -9.84 7.00
N TYR A 116 -10.96 -9.25 6.03
CA TYR A 116 -11.15 -9.79 4.68
C TYR A 116 -10.14 -9.23 3.67
N ALA A 117 -9.17 -8.44 4.13
CA ALA A 117 -8.14 -7.86 3.29
C ALA A 117 -6.76 -8.47 3.58
N THR A 118 -5.98 -8.67 2.53
CA THR A 118 -4.55 -8.94 2.59
C THR A 118 -3.80 -7.63 2.36
N VAL A 119 -2.84 -7.31 3.22
CA VAL A 119 -1.93 -6.19 2.95
C VAL A 119 -0.85 -6.69 2.00
N VAL A 120 -0.70 -6.03 0.86
CA VAL A 120 0.43 -6.25 -0.05
C VAL A 120 1.33 -5.02 -0.04
N ARG A 121 2.62 -5.22 -0.29
CA ARG A 121 3.61 -4.16 -0.24
C ARG A 121 4.54 -4.22 -1.44
N LEU A 122 4.77 -3.06 -2.06
CA LEU A 122 5.82 -2.87 -3.05
C LEU A 122 7.03 -2.23 -2.37
N ALA A 123 8.19 -2.85 -2.50
CA ALA A 123 9.47 -2.26 -2.12
C ALA A 123 10.22 -1.74 -3.35
N THR A 124 10.74 -0.52 -3.26
CA THR A 124 11.56 0.08 -4.32
C THR A 124 12.78 -0.79 -4.62
N PRO A 125 13.33 -0.83 -5.84
CA PRO A 125 14.57 -1.55 -6.13
C PRO A 125 15.70 -1.21 -5.15
N GLU A 126 16.62 -2.15 -4.92
CA GLU A 126 17.83 -1.84 -4.15
C GLU A 126 18.62 -0.72 -4.86
N GLY A 127 19.06 0.29 -4.11
CA GLY A 127 19.79 1.44 -4.67
C GLY A 127 18.92 2.58 -5.22
N ASP A 128 17.62 2.35 -5.49
CA ASP A 128 16.68 3.40 -5.90
C ASP A 128 15.58 3.59 -4.85
N LEU A 129 15.94 4.23 -3.74
CA LEU A 129 15.05 4.40 -2.58
C LEU A 129 13.94 5.44 -2.79
N ARG A 130 13.96 6.20 -3.89
CA ARG A 130 13.01 7.29 -4.15
C ARG A 130 12.11 7.04 -5.36
N ARG A 131 12.14 5.83 -5.92
CA ARG A 131 11.31 5.48 -7.07
C ARG A 131 9.83 5.68 -6.77
N GLU A 132 9.16 6.34 -7.70
CA GLU A 132 7.72 6.50 -7.68
C GLU A 132 7.06 5.38 -8.50
N VAL A 133 5.86 4.97 -8.07
CA VAL A 133 4.99 4.07 -8.83
C VAL A 133 3.91 4.89 -9.50
N SER A 134 3.74 4.72 -10.80
CA SER A 134 2.61 5.26 -11.54
C SER A 134 1.58 4.16 -11.78
N ILE A 135 0.37 4.32 -11.26
CA ILE A 135 -0.75 3.41 -11.52
C ILE A 135 -1.56 3.94 -12.71
N PRO A 136 -1.77 3.12 -13.76
CA PRO A 136 -2.52 3.53 -14.94
C PRO A 136 -4.00 3.70 -14.62
N ARG A 137 -4.72 4.48 -15.42
CA ARG A 137 -6.08 4.91 -15.08
C ARG A 137 -7.10 3.77 -15.05
N ASP A 138 -6.95 2.82 -15.97
CA ASP A 138 -7.79 1.64 -16.06
C ASP A 138 -7.74 0.77 -14.80
N ALA A 139 -6.70 0.90 -13.98
CA ALA A 139 -6.51 0.14 -12.75
C ALA A 139 -7.21 0.72 -11.51
N ILE A 140 -7.58 2.01 -11.53
CA ILE A 140 -8.22 2.68 -10.39
C ILE A 140 -9.73 2.45 -10.47
N VAL A 141 -10.26 1.78 -9.46
CA VAL A 141 -11.69 1.43 -9.37
C VAL A 141 -12.49 2.58 -8.75
N ALA A 142 -11.97 3.17 -7.67
CA ALA A 142 -12.60 4.27 -6.96
C ALA A 142 -11.57 5.08 -6.18
N TRP A 143 -11.91 6.32 -5.84
CA TRP A 143 -11.18 7.16 -4.89
C TRP A 143 -12.18 8.07 -4.17
N TRP A 144 -11.85 8.47 -2.94
CA TRP A 144 -12.64 9.41 -2.14
C TRP A 144 -11.74 10.35 -1.38
#